data_AF-A0A4P7KQ88-F1
#
_entry.id   AF-A0A4P7KQ88-F1
#
_cell.length_a   1.000
_cell.length_b   1.000
_cell.length_c   1.000
_cell.angle_alpha   90.00
_cell.angle_beta   90.00
_cell.angle_gamma   90.00
#
_symmetry.space_group_name_H-M   'P 1'
#
loop_
_entity.id
_entity.type
_entity.pdbx_description
1 polymer ?
#
loop_
_entity_poly.entity_id
_entity_poly.type
_entity_poly.pdbx_seq_one_letter_code
_entity_poly.pdbx_strand_id
1 'polypeptide(L)'
;MSDYGLFVDLNDGFKTFEITSKSRILTKLLSTNNHDLKKRDHSFTIPEADKYNLIIVPKVISRLYQVSRSYAVRQLRLENIRVEGNQLKCNWDRWGIHWFWGGPGGGVSDRGTFLYGEQYENVYKIDVYGYPKQATSGDYGLFIGGLGNAVEITQQSKLGYCVFRKKISISTNGTYKIPNTVPSIGKSLVFIRPTNQNAVVSISRDNKNIYSNVRTDVYVLVFTTDFTLLPVDYGLNIYNQKGTVSYSSNYLPFLVGANITLTQWGVTAPFARPMLQANECAEMIDRVYQGWTYCKAGGYRFQGNTITIQQGRNLEWVFVDTSAIDDITYSTPSYVIDFDLYF
;
A
#
# COMPACT_ATOMS: atom_id res chain seq x y z
N MET A 1 -32.29 -10.29 6.26
CA MET A 1 -32.58 -9.80 4.89
C MET A 1 -31.40 -10.21 4.03
N SER A 2 -31.63 -11.05 3.01
CA SER A 2 -30.62 -11.44 2.03
C SER A 2 -30.32 -10.25 1.12
N ASP A 3 -29.06 -9.82 1.07
CA ASP A 3 -28.64 -8.80 0.12
C ASP A 3 -28.83 -9.37 -1.30
N TYR A 4 -29.57 -8.68 -2.17
CA TYR A 4 -29.69 -9.03 -3.59
C TYR A 4 -28.45 -8.51 -4.34
N GLY A 5 -27.93 -9.29 -5.28
CA GLY A 5 -26.69 -8.94 -5.99
C GLY A 5 -26.19 -10.01 -6.95
N LEU A 6 -25.02 -9.77 -7.53
CA LEU A 6 -24.28 -10.76 -8.31
C LEU A 6 -23.37 -11.57 -7.39
N PHE A 7 -23.52 -12.89 -7.39
CA PHE A 7 -22.68 -13.81 -6.64
C PHE A 7 -21.79 -14.55 -7.65
N VAL A 8 -20.48 -14.47 -7.46
CA VAL A 8 -19.46 -14.98 -8.38
C VAL A 8 -18.60 -15.99 -7.64
N ASP A 9 -18.76 -17.27 -8.00
CA ASP A 9 -17.85 -18.31 -7.56
C ASP A 9 -16.54 -18.22 -8.33
N LEU A 10 -15.45 -18.06 -7.59
CA LEU A 10 -14.11 -17.99 -8.15
C LEU A 10 -13.52 -19.39 -8.23
N ASN A 11 -12.76 -19.66 -9.30
CA ASN A 11 -12.09 -20.95 -9.50
C ASN A 11 -10.81 -21.09 -8.64
N ASP A 12 -10.78 -20.49 -7.45
CA ASP A 12 -9.65 -20.50 -6.52
C ASP A 12 -9.92 -21.33 -5.25
N GLY A 13 -11.14 -21.87 -5.11
CA GLY A 13 -11.56 -22.71 -3.99
C GLY A 13 -11.83 -21.94 -2.68
N PHE A 14 -11.85 -20.61 -2.73
CA PHE A 14 -12.17 -19.77 -1.58
C PHE A 14 -13.60 -19.21 -1.66
N LYS A 15 -13.97 -18.35 -0.70
CA LYS A 15 -15.30 -17.75 -0.58
C LYS A 15 -15.75 -17.05 -1.86
N THR A 16 -17.02 -17.29 -2.23
CA THR A 16 -17.79 -16.58 -3.27
C THR A 16 -17.70 -15.07 -3.10
N PHE A 17 -17.52 -14.37 -4.21
CA PHE A 17 -17.53 -12.91 -4.23
C PHE A 17 -18.94 -12.37 -4.45
N GLU A 18 -19.33 -11.36 -3.67
CA GLU A 18 -20.66 -10.77 -3.72
C GLU A 18 -20.58 -9.30 -4.18
N ILE A 19 -21.24 -8.98 -5.29
CA ILE A 19 -21.52 -7.60 -5.72
C ILE A 19 -22.93 -7.25 -5.28
N THR A 20 -23.03 -6.60 -4.13
CA THR A 20 -24.29 -6.16 -3.54
C THR A 20 -24.29 -4.64 -3.39
N SER A 21 -25.30 -4.10 -2.73
CA SER A 21 -25.39 -2.66 -2.42
C SER A 21 -24.33 -2.11 -1.49
N LYS A 22 -23.58 -3.00 -0.85
CA LYS A 22 -22.47 -2.67 0.02
C LYS A 22 -21.12 -2.73 -0.71
N SER A 23 -21.08 -3.31 -1.90
CA SER A 23 -19.84 -3.50 -2.65
C SER A 23 -19.41 -2.20 -3.32
N ARG A 24 -18.18 -1.78 -3.05
CA ARG A 24 -17.54 -0.61 -3.66
C ARG A 24 -16.22 -1.05 -4.25
N ILE A 25 -16.20 -1.18 -5.57
CA ILE A 25 -15.03 -1.61 -6.32
C ILE A 25 -14.13 -0.39 -6.57
N LEU A 26 -12.84 -0.54 -6.29
CA LEU A 26 -11.84 0.48 -6.46
C LEU A 26 -11.19 0.44 -7.84
N THR A 27 -11.14 1.60 -8.48
CA THR A 27 -10.35 1.86 -9.68
C THR A 27 -9.11 2.67 -9.31
N LYS A 28 -7.97 2.38 -9.92
CA LYS A 28 -6.74 3.15 -9.71
C LYS A 28 -6.75 4.43 -10.56
N LEU A 29 -6.68 5.58 -9.92
CA LEU A 29 -6.74 6.89 -10.58
C LEU A 29 -5.35 7.52 -10.76
N LEU A 30 -4.48 7.38 -9.75
CA LEU A 30 -3.15 7.98 -9.73
C LEU A 30 -2.14 7.05 -9.05
N SER A 31 -0.88 7.13 -9.50
CA SER A 31 0.27 6.55 -8.81
C SER A 31 1.39 7.58 -8.84
N THR A 32 1.86 8.04 -7.67
CA THR A 32 2.97 8.98 -7.59
C THR A 32 4.30 8.23 -7.49
N ASN A 33 5.32 8.74 -8.16
CA ASN A 33 6.70 8.21 -8.11
C ASN A 33 7.78 9.31 -8.16
N ASN A 34 7.42 10.56 -8.47
CA ASN A 34 8.35 11.66 -8.71
C ASN A 34 8.18 12.78 -7.68
N HIS A 35 8.61 12.54 -6.44
CA HIS A 35 8.63 13.56 -5.39
C HIS A 35 9.97 14.29 -5.45
N ASP A 36 9.95 15.57 -5.84
CA ASP A 36 11.15 16.39 -5.94
C ASP A 36 11.72 16.67 -4.54
N LEU A 37 12.86 16.08 -4.22
CA LEU A 37 13.50 16.27 -2.91
C LEU A 37 13.79 17.76 -2.62
N LYS A 38 13.94 18.61 -3.63
CA LYS A 38 14.22 20.04 -3.47
C LYS A 38 12.98 20.87 -3.13
N LYS A 39 11.78 20.30 -3.21
CA LYS A 39 10.52 20.99 -2.92
C LYS A 39 9.89 20.39 -1.68
N ARG A 40 9.53 21.25 -0.72
CA ARG A 40 8.83 20.80 0.49
C ARG A 40 7.49 20.17 0.15
N ASP A 41 6.69 20.95 -0.57
CA ASP A 41 5.30 20.66 -0.82
C ASP A 41 5.15 20.05 -2.22
N HIS A 42 4.36 18.99 -2.27
CA HIS A 42 4.06 18.23 -3.48
C HIS A 42 2.57 18.29 -3.77
N SER A 43 2.23 18.44 -5.04
CA SER A 43 0.85 18.42 -5.52
C SER A 43 0.78 17.63 -6.82
N PHE A 44 -0.17 16.71 -6.90
CA PHE A 44 -0.39 15.87 -8.07
C PHE A 44 -1.87 15.91 -8.46
N THR A 45 -2.15 16.19 -9.73
CA THR A 45 -3.51 16.18 -10.26
C THR A 45 -4.05 14.75 -10.31
N ILE A 46 -5.21 14.54 -9.70
CA ILE A 46 -5.97 13.29 -9.76
C ILE A 46 -6.94 13.41 -10.94
N PRO A 47 -6.81 12.55 -11.97
CA PRO A 47 -7.75 12.55 -13.10
C PRO A 47 -9.18 12.31 -12.64
N GLU A 48 -10.12 13.11 -13.14
CA GLU A 48 -11.57 12.95 -12.91
C GLU A 48 -11.99 12.86 -11.44
N ALA A 49 -11.23 13.47 -10.52
CA ALA A 49 -11.44 13.42 -9.08
C ALA A 49 -12.88 13.73 -8.64
N ASP A 50 -13.56 14.60 -9.37
CA ASP A 50 -14.94 15.01 -9.15
C ASP A 50 -15.94 13.84 -9.30
N LYS A 51 -15.65 12.85 -10.14
CA LYS A 51 -16.50 11.67 -10.40
C LYS A 51 -16.40 10.58 -9.33
N TYR A 52 -15.34 10.59 -8.52
CA TYR A 52 -15.01 9.50 -7.61
C TYR A 52 -15.02 9.92 -6.14
N ASN A 53 -15.41 8.98 -5.27
CA ASN A 53 -15.03 9.01 -3.87
C ASN A 53 -13.60 8.49 -3.76
N LEU A 54 -12.70 9.30 -3.23
CA LEU A 54 -11.26 9.08 -3.29
C LEU A 54 -10.72 8.39 -2.04
N ILE A 55 -9.76 7.51 -2.25
CA ILE A 55 -9.07 6.74 -1.22
C ILE A 55 -7.56 6.84 -1.47
N ILE A 56 -6.81 7.14 -0.43
CA ILE A 56 -5.35 7.22 -0.50
C ILE A 56 -4.77 5.88 -0.06
N VAL A 57 -3.85 5.31 -0.82
CA VAL A 57 -3.15 4.07 -0.45
C VAL A 57 -1.64 4.36 -0.41
N PRO A 58 -1.09 4.68 0.78
CA PRO A 58 0.35 4.84 0.96
C PRO A 58 1.07 3.51 0.67
N LYS A 59 2.21 3.57 -0.02
CA LYS A 59 3.05 2.39 -0.31
C LYS A 59 4.49 2.54 0.16
N VAL A 60 5.12 3.67 -0.14
CA VAL A 60 6.48 4.00 0.32
C VAL A 60 6.47 5.48 0.68
N ILE A 61 6.38 5.78 1.97
CA ILE A 61 6.23 7.15 2.48
C ILE A 61 7.31 7.56 3.47
N SER A 62 8.25 6.67 3.76
CA SER A 62 9.34 6.89 4.70
C SER A 62 10.59 6.16 4.22
N ARG A 63 11.74 6.81 4.28
CA ARG A 63 13.04 6.22 3.95
C ARG A 63 14.16 6.76 4.80
N LEU A 64 15.24 6.01 4.96
CA LEU A 64 16.46 6.53 5.58
C LEU A 64 17.35 7.23 4.54
N TYR A 65 17.85 8.39 4.92
CA TYR A 65 18.73 9.25 4.13
C TYR A 65 19.99 9.57 4.93
N GLN A 66 21.14 9.48 4.28
CA GLN A 66 22.43 9.82 4.86
C GLN A 66 22.94 11.15 4.29
N VAL A 67 23.32 12.06 5.18
CA VAL A 67 23.84 13.39 4.82
C VAL A 67 25.36 13.33 4.63
N SER A 68 25.86 13.70 3.45
CA SER A 68 27.27 13.47 3.05
C SER A 68 28.34 14.23 3.86
N ARG A 69 28.00 15.31 4.57
CA ARG A 69 28.98 16.11 5.34
C ARG A 69 29.06 15.79 6.82
N SER A 70 27.98 15.25 7.39
CA SER A 70 27.88 14.93 8.82
C SER A 70 27.74 13.42 9.06
N TYR A 71 27.61 12.63 7.98
CA TYR A 71 27.22 11.21 7.99
C TYR A 71 26.01 10.92 8.86
N ALA A 72 25.17 11.93 9.09
CA ALA A 72 23.98 11.79 9.90
C ALA A 72 22.95 10.97 9.12
N VAL A 73 22.40 9.94 9.77
CA VAL A 73 21.26 9.18 9.24
C VAL A 73 19.97 9.81 9.75
N ARG A 74 19.03 10.02 8.84
CA ARG A 74 17.70 10.57 9.13
C ARG A 74 16.63 9.79 8.42
N GLN A 75 15.47 9.68 9.05
CA GLN A 75 14.28 9.31 8.31
C GLN A 75 13.77 10.55 7.58
N LEU A 76 13.55 10.43 6.28
CA LEU A 76 12.80 11.38 5.48
C LEU A 76 11.42 10.77 5.25
N ARG A 77 10.35 11.53 5.52
CA ARG A 77 8.98 11.02 5.40
C ARG A 77 8.04 12.03 4.76
N LEU A 78 7.03 11.51 4.07
CA LEU A 78 5.90 12.29 3.59
C LEU A 78 4.86 12.42 4.72
N GLU A 79 4.52 13.66 5.02
CA GLU A 79 3.49 14.06 5.97
C GLU A 79 2.34 14.77 5.25
N ASN A 80 1.28 15.06 6.02
CA ASN A 80 0.13 15.85 5.60
C ASN A 80 -0.49 15.35 4.27
N ILE A 81 -0.48 14.02 4.08
CA ILE A 81 -0.97 13.36 2.88
C ILE A 81 -2.49 13.46 2.87
N ARG A 82 -3.04 14.20 1.91
CA ARG A 82 -4.47 14.51 1.84
C ARG A 82 -4.92 14.82 0.42
N VAL A 83 -6.22 14.78 0.21
CA VAL A 83 -6.84 15.29 -1.01
C VAL A 83 -7.46 16.65 -0.75
N GLU A 84 -7.16 17.63 -1.60
CA GLU A 84 -7.82 18.94 -1.64
C GLU A 84 -8.33 19.19 -3.07
N GLY A 85 -9.66 19.18 -3.25
CA GLY A 85 -10.26 19.27 -4.58
C GLY A 85 -9.83 18.11 -5.47
N ASN A 86 -9.17 18.41 -6.59
CA ASN A 86 -8.63 17.42 -7.53
C ASN A 86 -7.13 17.14 -7.34
N GLN A 87 -6.54 17.56 -6.21
CA GLN A 87 -5.11 17.41 -5.96
C GLN A 87 -4.85 16.45 -4.80
N LEU A 88 -3.93 15.49 -5.02
CA LEU A 88 -3.22 14.83 -3.93
C LEU A 88 -2.11 15.77 -3.47
N LYS A 89 -2.13 16.15 -2.20
CA LYS A 89 -1.09 16.98 -1.59
C LYS A 89 -0.38 16.22 -0.47
N CYS A 90 0.92 16.40 -0.38
CA CYS A 90 1.75 15.93 0.72
C CYS A 90 2.96 16.85 0.85
N ASN A 91 3.69 16.74 1.96
CA ASN A 91 4.92 17.48 2.13
C ASN A 91 5.99 16.67 2.85
N TRP A 92 7.25 17.06 2.68
CA TRP A 92 8.31 16.55 3.53
C TRP A 92 8.06 16.98 4.97
N ASP A 93 8.36 16.08 5.89
CA ASP A 93 8.29 16.36 7.32
C ASP A 93 9.10 17.60 7.71
N ARG A 94 8.76 18.14 8.88
CA ARG A 94 9.44 19.34 9.41
C ARG A 94 10.97 19.16 9.49
N TRP A 95 11.44 17.92 9.59
CA TRP A 95 12.85 17.56 9.71
C TRP A 95 13.53 17.15 8.40
N GLY A 96 12.83 17.27 7.26
CA GLY A 96 13.35 17.06 5.91
C GLY A 96 14.53 17.98 5.59
N ILE A 97 15.69 17.65 6.15
CA ILE A 97 17.06 18.16 5.93
C ILE A 97 17.15 19.67 5.74
N HIS A 98 16.57 20.41 6.68
CA HIS A 98 16.80 21.84 6.84
C HIS A 98 17.72 22.08 8.04
N TRP A 99 19.03 21.95 7.84
CA TRP A 99 20.01 22.42 8.84
C TRP A 99 21.09 23.34 8.28
N PHE A 100 21.16 23.54 6.97
CA PHE A 100 22.10 24.51 6.42
C PHE A 100 21.49 25.25 5.23
N TRP A 101 21.33 26.57 5.40
CA TRP A 101 21.01 27.62 4.42
C TRP A 101 19.51 27.90 4.21
N GLY A 102 19.01 28.80 5.06
CA GLY A 102 17.66 29.33 5.04
C GLY A 102 17.28 29.97 3.71
N GLY A 103 16.24 29.41 3.09
CA GLY A 103 15.39 30.08 2.13
C GLY A 103 13.94 29.59 2.34
N PRO A 104 12.91 30.36 1.98
CA PRO A 104 11.50 30.06 2.34
C PRO A 104 10.87 28.84 1.63
N GLY A 105 11.67 27.98 0.98
CA GLY A 105 11.21 26.92 0.08
C GLY A 105 11.35 25.46 0.55
N GLY A 106 12.05 25.20 1.66
CA GLY A 106 11.97 23.91 2.37
C GLY A 106 12.36 22.65 1.58
N GLY A 107 13.57 22.55 1.04
CA GLY A 107 14.03 21.34 0.32
C GLY A 107 14.99 20.47 1.14
N VAL A 108 15.10 19.20 0.78
CA VAL A 108 16.17 18.29 1.24
C VAL A 108 17.49 18.70 0.57
N SER A 109 18.59 18.78 1.34
CA SER A 109 19.93 19.07 0.77
C SER A 109 20.31 18.04 -0.31
N ASP A 110 20.79 18.54 -1.45
CA ASP A 110 21.33 17.77 -2.59
C ASP A 110 22.65 17.02 -2.27
N ARG A 111 23.13 17.10 -1.02
CA ARG A 111 24.40 16.53 -0.57
C ARG A 111 24.18 15.33 0.35
N GLY A 112 23.40 14.36 -0.11
CA GLY A 112 23.20 13.10 0.58
C GLY A 112 22.69 12.00 -0.34
N THR A 113 22.46 10.82 0.22
CA THR A 113 21.97 9.66 -0.53
C THR A 113 20.94 8.89 0.27
N PHE A 114 20.00 8.26 -0.42
CA PHE A 114 19.13 7.29 0.24
C PHE A 114 19.94 6.05 0.57
N LEU A 115 19.85 5.64 1.84
CA LEU A 115 20.34 4.34 2.21
C LEU A 115 19.53 3.27 1.46
N TYR A 116 20.23 2.21 1.06
CA TYR A 116 19.65 1.08 0.35
C TYR A 116 19.08 1.40 -1.04
N GLY A 117 19.42 2.57 -1.61
CA GLY A 117 18.87 3.01 -2.88
C GLY A 117 19.33 2.21 -4.11
N GLU A 118 20.46 1.52 -4.03
CA GLU A 118 20.91 0.64 -5.11
C GLU A 118 20.26 -0.75 -5.04
N GLN A 119 19.77 -1.14 -3.86
CA GLN A 119 19.18 -2.45 -3.61
C GLN A 119 17.65 -2.45 -3.79
N TYR A 120 17.00 -1.28 -3.69
CA TYR A 120 15.55 -1.12 -3.75
C TYR A 120 15.13 0.13 -4.52
N GLU A 121 13.86 0.20 -4.93
CA GLU A 121 13.32 1.37 -5.65
C GLU A 121 13.58 2.70 -4.91
N ASN A 122 14.09 3.68 -5.64
CA ASN A 122 14.47 5.00 -5.10
C ASN A 122 13.33 6.02 -5.04
N VAL A 123 12.09 5.57 -4.94
CA VAL A 123 10.93 6.44 -5.11
C VAL A 123 9.96 6.31 -3.94
N TYR A 124 9.38 7.46 -3.57
CA TYR A 124 8.20 7.49 -2.71
C TYR A 124 6.98 7.24 -3.56
N LYS A 125 6.05 6.44 -3.04
CA LYS A 125 4.86 5.99 -3.76
C LYS A 125 3.60 6.14 -2.93
N ILE A 126 2.64 6.87 -3.48
CA ILE A 126 1.27 6.97 -3.00
C ILE A 126 0.37 6.66 -4.19
N ASP A 127 -0.53 5.70 -4.03
CA ASP A 127 -1.59 5.46 -5.00
C ASP A 127 -2.86 6.17 -4.55
N VAL A 128 -3.65 6.67 -5.50
CA VAL A 128 -5.01 7.13 -5.26
C VAL A 128 -5.95 6.22 -6.02
N TYR A 129 -6.89 5.65 -5.29
CA TYR A 129 -7.99 4.87 -5.83
C TYR A 129 -9.29 5.66 -5.68
N GLY A 130 -10.29 5.27 -6.45
CA GLY A 130 -11.63 5.80 -6.26
C GLY A 130 -12.71 4.78 -6.60
N TYR A 131 -13.90 5.02 -6.06
CA TYR A 131 -15.12 4.34 -6.50
C TYR A 131 -16.14 5.41 -6.93
N PRO A 132 -16.92 5.16 -7.99
CA PRO A 132 -17.74 6.20 -8.60
C PRO A 132 -18.80 6.73 -7.62
N LYS A 133 -19.05 8.04 -7.66
CA LYS A 133 -20.14 8.68 -6.90
C LYS A 133 -21.50 8.38 -7.50
N GLN A 134 -21.55 8.28 -8.82
CA GLN A 134 -22.73 7.97 -9.62
C GLN A 134 -22.30 7.12 -10.81
N ALA A 135 -23.22 6.35 -11.38
CA ALA A 135 -22.93 5.53 -12.55
C ALA A 135 -22.69 6.48 -13.73
N THR A 136 -21.49 6.47 -14.27
CA THR A 136 -21.13 7.31 -15.41
C THR A 136 -21.68 6.72 -16.69
N SER A 137 -22.80 7.23 -17.20
CA SER A 137 -23.37 6.75 -18.46
C SER A 137 -22.47 7.10 -19.64
N GLY A 138 -22.09 6.11 -20.45
CA GLY A 138 -21.38 6.34 -21.73
C GLY A 138 -20.23 5.37 -22.02
N ASP A 139 -19.74 4.64 -21.02
CA ASP A 139 -18.68 3.65 -21.19
C ASP A 139 -19.20 2.23 -21.40
N TYR A 140 -18.39 1.35 -22.03
CA TYR A 140 -18.73 -0.06 -22.22
C TYR A 140 -18.31 -0.89 -21.01
N GLY A 141 -19.26 -1.62 -20.44
CA GLY A 141 -19.04 -2.44 -19.25
C GLY A 141 -20.32 -2.87 -18.55
N LEU A 142 -20.17 -3.39 -17.34
CA LEU A 142 -21.28 -3.69 -16.44
C LEU A 142 -21.48 -2.52 -15.47
N PHE A 143 -22.68 -1.94 -15.55
CA PHE A 143 -23.18 -0.98 -14.58
C PHE A 143 -24.27 -1.65 -13.79
N ILE A 144 -24.13 -1.67 -12.47
CA ILE A 144 -25.19 -2.19 -11.60
C ILE A 144 -25.81 -1.01 -10.86
N GLY A 145 -26.86 -0.44 -11.47
CA GLY A 145 -27.70 0.59 -10.87
C GLY A 145 -28.71 -0.01 -9.89
N GLY A 146 -29.12 0.74 -8.87
CA GLY A 146 -30.15 0.32 -7.90
C GLY A 146 -29.63 -0.38 -6.64
N LEU A 147 -28.32 -0.60 -6.54
CA LEU A 147 -27.65 -1.16 -5.37
C LEU A 147 -27.13 -0.06 -4.40
N GLY A 148 -27.82 1.08 -4.27
CA GLY A 148 -27.47 2.13 -3.28
C GLY A 148 -26.15 2.91 -3.52
N ASN A 149 -25.23 2.40 -4.35
CA ASN A 149 -24.09 3.10 -4.94
C ASN A 149 -23.88 2.60 -6.38
N ALA A 150 -23.20 3.37 -7.21
CA ALA A 150 -22.80 2.91 -8.53
C ALA A 150 -21.65 1.92 -8.42
N VAL A 151 -21.81 0.74 -9.01
CA VAL A 151 -20.69 -0.16 -9.33
C VAL A 151 -20.50 -0.13 -10.83
N GLU A 152 -19.30 0.21 -11.25
CA GLU A 152 -18.92 0.31 -12.65
C GLU A 152 -17.71 -0.61 -12.90
N ILE A 153 -17.88 -1.54 -13.82
CA ILE A 153 -16.80 -2.35 -14.37
C ILE A 153 -16.74 -2.06 -15.86
N THR A 154 -15.97 -1.05 -16.23
CA THR A 154 -15.90 -0.56 -17.62
C THR A 154 -14.50 -0.62 -18.19
N GLN A 155 -14.43 -0.41 -19.50
CA GLN A 155 -13.18 -0.31 -20.25
C GLN A 155 -12.21 0.79 -19.74
N GLN A 156 -12.71 1.82 -19.05
CA GLN A 156 -11.87 2.88 -18.46
C GLN A 156 -11.42 2.56 -17.02
N SER A 157 -12.09 1.60 -16.38
CA SER A 157 -11.80 1.24 -15.00
C SER A 157 -10.48 0.47 -14.93
N LYS A 158 -9.46 1.08 -14.32
CA LYS A 158 -8.20 0.41 -13.96
C LYS A 158 -8.40 -0.37 -12.67
N LEU A 159 -9.23 -1.40 -12.75
CA LEU A 159 -9.57 -2.22 -11.60
C LEU A 159 -8.33 -2.94 -11.08
N GLY A 160 -8.12 -2.86 -9.77
CA GLY A 160 -7.19 -3.75 -9.10
C GLY A 160 -7.81 -5.13 -9.02
N TYR A 161 -7.15 -6.15 -9.53
CA TYR A 161 -7.62 -7.54 -9.44
C TYR A 161 -6.71 -8.35 -8.53
N CYS A 162 -7.32 -9.18 -7.69
CA CYS A 162 -6.62 -10.14 -6.86
C CYS A 162 -6.04 -11.24 -7.74
N VAL A 163 -4.72 -11.26 -7.88
CA VAL A 163 -3.97 -12.23 -8.70
C VAL A 163 -3.21 -13.25 -7.86
N PHE A 164 -3.22 -13.08 -6.53
CA PHE A 164 -2.65 -14.02 -5.59
C PHE A 164 -3.43 -13.95 -4.28
N ARG A 165 -4.00 -15.07 -3.85
CA ARG A 165 -4.76 -15.24 -2.61
C ARG A 165 -4.36 -16.57 -2.00
N LYS A 166 -3.54 -16.54 -0.94
CA LYS A 166 -3.03 -17.77 -0.31
C LYS A 166 -2.78 -17.59 1.17
N LYS A 167 -2.87 -18.71 1.89
CA LYS A 167 -2.26 -18.89 3.21
C LYS A 167 -0.88 -19.52 3.02
N ILE A 168 0.16 -18.86 3.51
CA ILE A 168 1.55 -19.31 3.44
C ILE A 168 2.09 -19.57 4.84
N SER A 169 3.14 -20.38 4.96
CA SER A 169 3.87 -20.58 6.22
C SER A 169 5.27 -19.98 6.12
N ILE A 170 5.69 -19.24 7.15
CA ILE A 170 7.01 -18.63 7.26
C ILE A 170 7.67 -19.15 8.54
N SER A 171 8.94 -19.57 8.46
CA SER A 171 9.74 -19.97 9.62
C SER A 171 10.15 -18.77 10.47
N THR A 172 10.66 -19.03 11.69
CA THR A 172 11.27 -17.99 12.53
C THR A 172 12.42 -17.31 11.79
N ASN A 173 12.42 -15.96 11.78
CA ASN A 173 13.34 -15.13 10.99
C ASN A 173 13.40 -15.51 9.50
N GLY A 174 12.31 -16.08 8.97
CA GLY A 174 12.21 -16.57 7.62
C GLY A 174 11.69 -15.52 6.65
N THR A 175 11.81 -15.86 5.38
CA THR A 175 11.32 -15.06 4.25
C THR A 175 10.50 -15.96 3.33
N TYR A 176 9.37 -15.43 2.86
CA TYR A 176 8.62 -16.01 1.75
C TYR A 176 8.69 -15.07 0.55
N LYS A 177 9.07 -15.62 -0.60
CA LYS A 177 9.10 -14.88 -1.87
C LYS A 177 7.80 -15.14 -2.63
N ILE A 178 7.07 -14.07 -2.94
CA ILE A 178 5.91 -14.14 -3.82
C ILE A 178 6.37 -14.66 -5.19
N PRO A 179 5.71 -15.68 -5.78
CA PRO A 179 6.13 -16.26 -7.04
C PRO A 179 6.21 -15.22 -8.16
N ASN A 180 7.24 -15.33 -8.99
CA ASN A 180 7.40 -14.46 -10.17
C ASN A 180 6.30 -14.65 -11.24
N THR A 181 5.46 -15.69 -11.09
CA THR A 181 4.27 -15.90 -11.92
C THR A 181 3.14 -14.92 -11.61
N VAL A 182 3.20 -14.20 -10.49
CA VAL A 182 2.24 -13.14 -10.18
C VAL A 182 2.50 -11.96 -11.15
N PRO A 183 1.55 -11.63 -12.04
CA PRO A 183 1.77 -10.63 -13.07
C PRO A 183 1.97 -9.25 -12.44
N SER A 184 2.84 -8.42 -13.02
CA SER A 184 3.01 -7.01 -12.64
C SER A 184 3.23 -6.76 -11.13
N ILE A 185 3.92 -7.68 -10.44
CA ILE A 185 4.15 -7.61 -8.99
C ILE A 185 4.79 -6.29 -8.51
N GLY A 186 5.67 -5.66 -9.31
CA GLY A 186 6.28 -4.37 -8.95
C GLY A 186 5.30 -3.20 -8.89
N LYS A 187 4.10 -3.37 -9.46
CA LYS A 187 3.01 -2.38 -9.44
C LYS A 187 1.88 -2.76 -8.47
N SER A 188 2.03 -3.84 -7.71
CA SER A 188 0.96 -4.41 -6.91
C SER A 188 0.65 -3.65 -5.62
N LEU A 189 -0.44 -4.01 -4.95
CA LEU A 189 -0.64 -3.85 -3.52
C LEU A 189 -0.62 -5.22 -2.88
N VAL A 190 0.12 -5.37 -1.79
CA VAL A 190 0.16 -6.63 -1.02
C VAL A 190 -0.45 -6.39 0.35
N PHE A 191 -1.47 -7.16 0.67
CA PHE A 191 -2.12 -7.15 1.98
C PHE A 191 -1.81 -8.43 2.72
N ILE A 192 -1.49 -8.31 4.00
CA ILE A 192 -1.16 -9.46 4.84
C ILE A 192 -1.94 -9.45 6.16
N ARG A 193 -2.14 -10.66 6.68
CA ARG A 193 -2.61 -10.91 8.05
C ARG A 193 -1.94 -12.17 8.61
N PRO A 194 -1.04 -12.06 9.60
CA PRO A 194 -0.47 -13.22 10.27
C PRO A 194 -1.50 -13.89 11.19
N THR A 195 -1.35 -15.19 11.41
CA THR A 195 -2.16 -15.94 12.39
C THR A 195 -1.59 -15.86 13.81
N ASN A 196 -0.28 -15.73 13.94
CA ASN A 196 0.40 -15.60 15.22
C ASN A 196 0.38 -14.13 15.67
N GLN A 197 -0.27 -13.85 16.80
CA GLN A 197 -0.38 -12.50 17.35
C GLN A 197 0.95 -11.91 17.84
N ASN A 198 1.96 -12.76 18.05
CA ASN A 198 3.31 -12.34 18.42
C ASN A 198 4.21 -12.11 17.19
N ALA A 199 3.73 -12.43 15.99
CA ALA A 199 4.49 -12.21 14.77
C ALA A 199 4.51 -10.74 14.37
N VAL A 200 5.72 -10.25 14.13
CA VAL A 200 5.99 -9.02 13.41
C VAL A 200 6.28 -9.41 11.97
N VAL A 201 5.43 -8.93 11.05
CA VAL A 201 5.54 -9.22 9.62
C VAL A 201 5.79 -7.94 8.83
N SER A 202 6.65 -8.02 7.82
CA SER A 202 6.92 -6.89 6.91
C SER A 202 7.01 -7.38 5.47
N ILE A 203 6.80 -6.48 4.52
CA ILE A 203 6.92 -6.77 3.09
C ILE A 203 8.00 -5.85 2.52
N SER A 204 8.97 -6.40 1.77
CA SER A 204 9.96 -5.59 1.06
C SER A 204 9.30 -4.56 0.15
N ARG A 205 9.95 -3.42 -0.06
CA ARG A 205 9.42 -2.29 -0.84
C ARG A 205 9.04 -2.64 -2.28
N ASP A 206 9.72 -3.61 -2.87
CA ASP A 206 9.43 -4.12 -4.21
C ASP A 206 8.23 -5.08 -4.25
N ASN A 207 7.55 -5.28 -3.13
CA ASN A 207 6.40 -6.15 -2.92
C ASN A 207 6.68 -7.66 -3.06
N LYS A 208 7.93 -8.10 -3.12
CA LYS A 208 8.24 -9.50 -3.48
C LYS A 208 8.50 -10.41 -2.30
N ASN A 209 8.92 -9.88 -1.16
CA ASN A 209 9.38 -10.70 -0.04
C ASN A 209 8.59 -10.34 1.22
N ILE A 210 8.05 -11.36 1.88
CA ILE A 210 7.35 -11.25 3.16
C ILE A 210 8.25 -11.85 4.22
N TYR A 211 8.49 -11.12 5.30
CA TYR A 211 9.37 -11.52 6.40
C TYR A 211 8.56 -11.74 7.66
N SER A 212 9.02 -12.65 8.51
CA SER A 212 8.51 -12.75 9.88
C SER A 212 9.62 -13.03 10.88
N ASN A 213 9.56 -12.37 12.03
CA ASN A 213 10.51 -12.60 13.13
C ASN A 213 10.30 -13.95 13.84
N VAL A 214 9.09 -14.51 13.80
CA VAL A 214 8.74 -15.78 14.43
C VAL A 214 7.98 -16.67 13.45
N ARG A 215 7.94 -17.97 13.72
CA ARG A 215 7.14 -18.89 12.92
C ARG A 215 5.66 -18.47 12.94
N THR A 216 5.07 -18.31 11.76
CA THR A 216 3.64 -17.97 11.61
C THR A 216 3.12 -18.43 10.26
N ASP A 217 1.82 -18.66 10.19
CA ASP A 217 1.13 -18.61 8.91
C ASP A 217 0.73 -17.16 8.60
N VAL A 218 0.66 -16.81 7.32
CA VAL A 218 0.25 -15.48 6.85
C VAL A 218 -0.75 -15.64 5.72
N TYR A 219 -1.89 -14.98 5.84
CA TYR A 219 -2.81 -14.80 4.72
C TYR A 219 -2.33 -13.63 3.87
N VAL A 220 -2.25 -13.84 2.56
CA VAL A 220 -1.68 -12.89 1.60
C VAL A 220 -2.65 -12.66 0.47
N LEU A 221 -2.91 -11.38 0.16
CA LEU A 221 -3.61 -10.93 -1.05
C LEU A 221 -2.69 -10.03 -1.85
N VAL A 222 -2.64 -10.21 -3.17
CA VAL A 222 -1.93 -9.34 -4.10
C VAL A 222 -2.89 -8.80 -5.14
N PHE A 223 -3.04 -7.48 -5.19
CA PHE A 223 -3.84 -6.78 -6.19
C PHE A 223 -2.94 -6.10 -7.23
N THR A 224 -3.30 -6.21 -8.50
CA THR A 224 -2.56 -5.58 -9.62
C THR A 224 -3.51 -4.97 -10.65
N THR A 225 -3.06 -3.91 -11.34
CA THR A 225 -3.89 -3.13 -12.30
C THR A 225 -3.39 -3.17 -13.75
N ASP A 226 -2.23 -3.80 -14.00
CA ASP A 226 -1.49 -3.66 -15.27
C ASP A 226 -1.15 -5.03 -15.85
N PHE A 227 -2.15 -5.85 -16.14
CA PHE A 227 -1.96 -7.16 -16.77
C PHE A 227 -3.16 -7.51 -17.66
N THR A 228 -2.94 -8.43 -18.59
CA THR A 228 -4.01 -8.92 -19.46
C THR A 228 -4.87 -9.91 -18.69
N LEU A 229 -6.17 -9.61 -18.59
CA LEU A 229 -7.14 -10.54 -18.02
C LEU A 229 -7.30 -11.76 -18.93
N LEU A 230 -7.30 -12.93 -18.31
CA LEU A 230 -7.62 -14.18 -18.99
C LEU A 230 -9.12 -14.47 -18.90
N PRO A 231 -9.79 -14.78 -20.02
CA PRO A 231 -11.18 -15.19 -19.99
C PRO A 231 -11.33 -16.52 -19.22
N VAL A 232 -12.51 -16.74 -18.65
CA VAL A 232 -12.92 -18.05 -18.11
C VAL A 232 -13.69 -18.87 -19.14
N ASP A 233 -13.53 -20.19 -19.07
CA ASP A 233 -14.38 -21.13 -19.81
C ASP A 233 -15.79 -21.20 -19.18
N TYR A 234 -15.87 -21.06 -17.85
CA TYR A 234 -17.11 -21.08 -17.07
C TYR A 234 -17.14 -19.88 -16.12
N GLY A 235 -18.17 -19.04 -16.25
CA GLY A 235 -18.36 -17.84 -15.43
C GLY A 235 -18.71 -16.60 -16.26
N LEU A 236 -18.31 -15.42 -15.78
CA LEU A 236 -18.63 -14.15 -16.42
C LEU A 236 -17.37 -13.50 -17.00
N ASN A 237 -17.39 -13.27 -18.31
CA ASN A 237 -16.43 -12.43 -19.01
C ASN A 237 -17.16 -11.18 -19.54
N ILE A 238 -16.58 -10.01 -19.33
CA ILE A 238 -17.03 -8.77 -19.98
C ILE A 238 -15.94 -8.35 -20.96
N TYR A 239 -16.35 -8.08 -22.19
CA TYR A 239 -15.46 -7.60 -23.24
C TYR A 239 -15.73 -6.11 -23.49
N ASN A 240 -14.68 -5.34 -23.72
CA ASN A 240 -14.80 -3.96 -24.18
C ASN A 240 -15.07 -3.89 -25.70
N GLN A 241 -15.26 -2.67 -26.22
CA GLN A 241 -15.51 -2.45 -27.67
C GLN A 241 -14.40 -2.99 -28.58
N LYS A 242 -13.18 -3.15 -28.06
CA LYS A 242 -12.01 -3.66 -28.80
C LYS A 242 -11.92 -5.20 -28.75
N GLY A 243 -12.91 -5.89 -28.18
CA GLY A 243 -12.91 -7.33 -28.02
C GLY A 243 -11.89 -7.84 -26.97
N THR A 244 -11.38 -6.96 -26.10
CA THR A 244 -10.48 -7.35 -25.01
C THR A 244 -11.27 -7.56 -23.73
N VAL A 245 -10.91 -8.56 -22.92
CA VAL A 245 -11.53 -8.82 -21.62
C VAL A 245 -11.27 -7.64 -20.68
N SER A 246 -12.34 -6.96 -20.25
CA SER A 246 -12.33 -5.90 -19.24
C SER A 246 -12.67 -6.41 -17.84
N TYR A 247 -13.32 -7.57 -17.75
CA TYR A 247 -13.58 -8.30 -16.51
C TYR A 247 -13.64 -9.79 -16.76
N SER A 248 -13.15 -10.55 -15.80
CA SER A 248 -13.21 -12.01 -15.78
C SER A 248 -13.46 -12.48 -14.35
N SER A 249 -14.40 -13.41 -14.19
CA SER A 249 -14.68 -14.06 -12.91
C SER A 249 -13.55 -14.99 -12.44
N ASN A 250 -12.40 -15.05 -13.12
CA ASN A 250 -11.18 -15.61 -12.55
C ASN A 250 -10.59 -14.74 -11.42
N TYR A 251 -10.93 -13.46 -11.37
CA TYR A 251 -10.25 -12.50 -10.51
C TYR A 251 -11.21 -11.72 -9.63
N LEU A 252 -10.93 -11.71 -8.33
CA LEU A 252 -11.68 -10.92 -7.36
C LEU A 252 -11.28 -9.43 -7.50
N PRO A 253 -12.22 -8.49 -7.66
CA PRO A 253 -11.90 -7.06 -7.78
C PRO A 253 -11.54 -6.45 -6.42
N PHE A 254 -10.72 -5.40 -6.43
CA PHE A 254 -10.28 -4.73 -5.22
C PHE A 254 -11.43 -3.92 -4.59
N LEU A 255 -11.85 -4.30 -3.39
CA LEU A 255 -12.94 -3.64 -2.66
C LEU A 255 -12.43 -2.58 -1.71
N VAL A 256 -13.30 -1.60 -1.43
CA VAL A 256 -13.01 -0.54 -0.47
C VAL A 256 -12.73 -1.13 0.92
N GLY A 257 -11.59 -0.73 1.47
CA GLY A 257 -11.22 -0.83 2.87
C GLY A 257 -11.29 0.54 3.56
N ALA A 258 -10.35 0.80 4.46
CA ALA A 258 -10.31 2.03 5.25
C ALA A 258 -8.90 2.59 5.41
N ASN A 259 -8.80 3.92 5.38
CA ASN A 259 -7.60 4.61 5.83
C ASN A 259 -7.50 4.58 7.35
N ILE A 260 -6.30 4.30 7.85
CA ILE A 260 -5.96 4.35 9.27
C ILE A 260 -4.66 5.14 9.43
N THR A 261 -4.43 5.67 10.64
CA THR A 261 -3.14 6.25 11.01
C THR A 261 -2.49 5.32 12.01
N LEU A 262 -1.43 4.64 11.59
CA LEU A 262 -0.66 3.78 12.48
C LEU A 262 0.25 4.63 13.35
N THR A 263 0.24 4.34 14.65
CA THR A 263 1.16 4.97 15.61
C THR A 263 2.02 3.93 16.30
N GLN A 264 3.06 4.37 17.00
CA GLN A 264 3.86 3.49 17.86
C GLN A 264 3.03 2.81 18.97
N TRP A 265 1.90 3.42 19.37
CA TRP A 265 0.98 2.88 20.37
C TRP A 265 -0.06 1.93 19.76
N GLY A 266 -0.09 1.82 18.44
CA GLY A 266 -1.08 1.06 17.69
C GLY A 266 -2.32 1.85 17.33
N VAL A 267 -3.19 1.20 16.55
CA VAL A 267 -4.50 1.70 16.14
C VAL A 267 -5.47 0.53 16.05
N THR A 268 -6.71 0.76 16.46
CA THR A 268 -7.80 -0.20 16.25
C THR A 268 -8.37 0.02 14.86
N ALA A 269 -8.24 -0.98 14.00
CA ALA A 269 -8.83 -0.95 12.66
C ALA A 269 -10.36 -1.10 12.74
N PRO A 270 -11.12 -0.56 11.76
CA PRO A 270 -12.58 -0.63 11.77
C PRO A 270 -13.13 -2.04 11.49
N PHE A 271 -12.29 -2.96 11.03
CA PHE A 271 -12.68 -4.34 10.70
C PHE A 271 -12.32 -5.29 11.85
N ALA A 272 -13.12 -6.33 12.08
CA ALA A 272 -12.83 -7.33 13.11
C ALA A 272 -11.53 -8.12 12.80
N ARG A 273 -11.27 -8.36 11.50
CA ARG A 273 -10.07 -9.05 11.02
C ARG A 273 -9.41 -8.20 9.92
N PRO A 274 -8.67 -7.13 10.24
CA PRO A 274 -8.05 -6.31 9.21
C PRO A 274 -6.88 -7.04 8.53
N MET A 275 -6.71 -6.83 7.23
CA MET A 275 -5.44 -7.06 6.52
C MET A 275 -4.83 -5.71 6.18
N LEU A 276 -3.52 -5.57 6.31
CA LEU A 276 -2.81 -4.31 6.12
C LEU A 276 -1.99 -4.30 4.84
N GLN A 277 -2.00 -3.18 4.12
CA GLN A 277 -0.98 -2.86 3.12
C GLN A 277 0.35 -2.68 3.86
N ALA A 278 1.19 -3.72 3.85
CA ALA A 278 2.31 -3.85 4.79
C ALA A 278 3.67 -3.65 4.13
N ASN A 279 3.74 -2.79 3.10
CA ASN A 279 5.03 -2.36 2.57
C ASN A 279 5.84 -1.67 3.68
N GLU A 280 7.17 -1.63 3.54
CA GLU A 280 8.07 -0.93 4.48
C GLU A 280 7.79 0.59 4.47
N CYS A 281 6.69 1.02 5.10
CA CYS A 281 6.24 2.40 5.17
C CYS A 281 6.88 3.16 6.35
N ALA A 282 7.74 2.50 7.12
CA ALA A 282 8.51 3.10 8.21
C ALA A 282 9.88 2.42 8.30
N GLU A 283 10.95 3.07 7.83
CA GLU A 283 12.31 2.62 8.12
C GLU A 283 12.81 3.26 9.42
N MET A 284 13.48 2.48 10.26
CA MET A 284 13.74 2.83 11.65
C MET A 284 15.23 2.78 11.97
N ILE A 285 15.63 3.65 12.88
CA ILE A 285 16.90 3.55 13.60
C ILE A 285 16.65 2.71 14.86
N ASP A 286 17.37 1.60 15.03
CA ASP A 286 17.19 0.66 16.14
C ASP A 286 18.13 0.94 17.31
N ARG A 287 19.43 1.10 17.03
CA ARG A 287 20.48 1.27 18.05
C ARG A 287 21.68 2.02 17.50
N VAL A 288 22.45 2.65 18.37
CA VAL A 288 23.70 3.33 18.04
C VAL A 288 24.84 2.78 18.89
N TYR A 289 25.98 2.51 18.25
CA TYR A 289 27.17 1.98 18.90
C TYR A 289 28.45 2.47 18.19
N GLN A 290 29.35 3.13 18.91
CA GLN A 290 30.70 3.52 18.44
C GLN A 290 30.74 4.19 17.04
N GLY A 291 29.87 5.16 16.77
CA GLY A 291 29.82 5.82 15.45
C GLY A 291 29.12 4.98 14.37
N TRP A 292 28.33 3.99 14.75
CA TRP A 292 27.48 3.22 13.85
C TRP A 292 26.03 3.23 14.31
N THR A 293 25.11 3.25 13.35
CA THR A 293 23.67 3.13 13.57
C THR A 293 23.15 1.88 12.90
N TYR A 294 22.47 1.03 13.66
CA TYR A 294 21.78 -0.13 13.11
C TYR A 294 20.38 0.24 12.68
N CYS A 295 20.04 -0.10 11.45
CA CYS A 295 18.75 0.24 10.85
C CYS A 295 17.86 -1.01 10.70
N LYS A 296 16.55 -0.80 10.78
CA LYS A 296 15.54 -1.85 10.56
C LYS A 296 14.42 -1.32 9.68
N ALA A 297 13.79 -2.22 8.92
CA ALA A 297 12.50 -1.94 8.34
C ALA A 297 11.41 -2.17 9.41
N GLY A 298 10.40 -1.30 9.42
CA GLY A 298 9.21 -1.48 10.22
C GLY A 298 8.47 -2.74 9.80
N GLY A 299 7.90 -3.41 10.79
CA GLY A 299 6.96 -4.49 10.60
C GLY A 299 5.70 -4.25 11.42
N TYR A 300 4.73 -5.12 11.22
CA TYR A 300 3.39 -4.96 11.75
C TYR A 300 3.02 -6.17 12.58
N ARG A 301 2.45 -5.91 13.75
CA ARG A 301 1.89 -6.94 14.63
C ARG A 301 0.40 -6.73 14.77
N PHE A 302 -0.34 -7.82 14.78
CA PHE A 302 -1.79 -7.85 14.85
C PHE A 302 -2.23 -8.50 16.15
N GLN A 303 -3.02 -7.79 16.95
CA GLN A 303 -3.65 -8.29 18.16
C GLN A 303 -5.16 -8.08 18.03
N GLY A 304 -5.85 -9.11 17.53
CA GLY A 304 -7.25 -8.99 17.10
C GLY A 304 -7.38 -8.04 15.89
N ASN A 305 -8.04 -6.91 16.11
CA ASN A 305 -8.16 -5.79 15.17
C ASN A 305 -7.24 -4.61 15.47
N THR A 306 -6.45 -4.67 16.54
CA THR A 306 -5.41 -3.68 16.83
C THR A 306 -4.14 -4.00 16.05
N ILE A 307 -3.60 -2.98 15.38
CA ILE A 307 -2.37 -3.07 14.58
C ILE A 307 -1.34 -2.13 15.20
N THR A 308 -0.14 -2.64 15.47
CA THR A 308 1.00 -1.85 15.97
C THR A 308 2.16 -1.93 14.99
N ILE A 309 2.86 -0.82 14.77
CA ILE A 309 4.17 -0.83 14.11
C ILE A 309 5.20 -1.27 15.14
N GLN A 310 6.09 -2.18 14.74
CA GLN A 310 7.18 -2.72 15.54
C GLN A 310 8.45 -2.78 14.69
N GLN A 311 9.59 -3.01 15.34
CA GLN A 311 10.83 -3.31 14.62
C GLN A 311 10.70 -4.66 13.90
N GLY A 312 10.78 -4.63 12.57
CA GLY A 312 10.65 -5.81 11.72
C GLY A 312 12.01 -6.33 11.27
N ARG A 313 12.20 -6.34 9.94
CA ARG A 313 13.38 -6.91 9.29
C ARG A 313 14.64 -6.11 9.57
N ASN A 314 15.72 -6.82 9.86
CA ASN A 314 17.07 -6.27 9.95
C ASN A 314 17.55 -5.75 8.60
N LEU A 315 18.08 -4.52 8.58
CA LEU A 315 18.79 -3.97 7.43
C LEU A 315 20.29 -4.14 7.69
N GLU A 316 21.04 -3.07 7.98
CA GLU A 316 22.47 -3.14 8.25
C GLU A 316 22.95 -2.07 9.23
N TRP A 317 24.24 -2.13 9.55
CA TRP A 317 24.97 -1.08 10.27
C TRP A 317 25.48 -0.03 9.30
N VAL A 318 25.19 1.24 9.58
CA VAL A 318 25.63 2.39 8.79
C VAL A 318 26.50 3.30 9.65
N PHE A 319 27.66 3.68 9.13
CA PHE A 319 28.59 4.56 9.82
C PHE A 319 28.03 6.00 9.92
N VAL A 320 28.23 6.64 11.07
CA VAL A 320 27.78 8.00 11.40
C VAL A 320 28.86 8.78 12.16
N ASP A 321 29.19 9.98 11.67
CA ASP A 321 30.18 10.90 12.30
C ASP A 321 29.56 11.74 13.43
N THR A 322 28.27 12.06 13.32
CA THR A 322 27.51 12.76 14.36
C THR A 322 26.20 12.06 14.67
N SER A 323 26.04 11.64 15.93
CA SER A 323 24.83 11.01 16.45
C SER A 323 23.74 12.06 16.66
N ALA A 324 22.98 12.35 15.62
CA ALA A 324 21.69 12.97 15.82
C ALA A 324 20.65 11.89 15.60
N ILE A 325 20.39 11.19 16.69
CA ILE A 325 19.30 10.23 16.81
C ILE A 325 18.08 11.08 17.11
N ASP A 326 17.18 11.20 16.14
CA ASP A 326 15.84 11.67 16.45
C ASP A 326 15.05 10.42 16.83
N ASP A 327 14.59 10.33 18.08
CA ASP A 327 13.62 9.30 18.50
C ASP A 327 12.31 9.60 17.79
N ILE A 328 12.06 8.94 16.66
CA ILE A 328 10.91 9.27 15.83
C ILE A 328 9.66 8.62 16.40
N THR A 329 8.75 9.46 16.87
CA THR A 329 7.34 9.10 17.04
C THR A 329 6.76 8.73 15.67
N TYR A 330 6.36 7.47 15.51
CA TYR A 330 5.76 6.99 14.27
C TYR A 330 4.29 7.41 14.22
N SER A 331 3.90 8.11 13.15
CA SER A 331 2.52 8.37 12.74
C SER A 331 2.46 8.24 11.23
N THR A 332 2.04 7.08 10.76
CA THR A 332 2.14 6.68 9.36
C THR A 332 0.73 6.41 8.81
N PRO A 333 0.23 7.19 7.84
CA PRO A 333 -1.02 6.85 7.19
C PRO A 333 -0.87 5.49 6.49
N SER A 334 -1.90 4.68 6.55
CA SER A 334 -1.91 3.32 6.01
C SER A 334 -3.31 2.95 5.54
N TYR A 335 -3.40 1.79 4.91
CA TYR A 335 -4.66 1.30 4.35
C TYR A 335 -4.88 -0.15 4.76
N VAL A 336 -6.08 -0.42 5.27
CA VAL A 336 -6.51 -1.76 5.68
C VAL A 336 -7.74 -2.17 4.89
N ILE A 337 -7.89 -3.48 4.69
CA ILE A 337 -9.07 -4.10 4.09
C ILE A 337 -9.61 -5.15 5.06
N ASP A 338 -10.88 -5.52 4.89
CA ASP A 338 -11.50 -6.55 5.71
C ASP A 338 -11.15 -7.94 5.19
N PHE A 339 -10.52 -8.78 6.02
CA PHE A 339 -10.20 -10.16 5.70
C PHE A 339 -11.43 -10.95 5.25
N ASP A 340 -12.59 -10.67 5.84
CA ASP A 340 -13.82 -11.46 5.70
C ASP A 340 -14.48 -11.30 4.32
N LEU A 341 -14.08 -10.26 3.58
CA LEU A 341 -14.44 -10.07 2.18
C LEU A 341 -13.63 -10.97 1.23
N TYR A 342 -12.50 -11.51 1.71
CA TYR A 342 -11.52 -12.22 0.89
C TYR A 342 -11.12 -13.59 1.46
N PHE A 343 -11.63 -14.05 2.60
CA PHE A 343 -11.39 -15.39 3.14
C PHE A 343 -12.55 -15.74 4.06
#